data_AF-A0A517VWL7-F1
#
_entry.id   AF-A0A517VWL7-F1
#
_cell.length_a   1.000
_cell.length_b   1.000
_cell.length_c   1.000
_cell.angle_alpha   90.00
_cell.angle_beta   90.00
_cell.angle_gamma   90.00
#
_symmetry.space_group_name_H-M   'P 1'
#
loop_
_entity.id
_entity.type
_entity.pdbx_description
1 polymer ?
#
loop_
_entity_poly.entity_id
_entity_poly.type
_entity_poly.pdbx_seq_one_letter_code
_entity_poly.pdbx_strand_id
1 'polypeptide(L)'
;MIQALRIMYMTCVVVLATAVPAMAQAGEGGGISLGALGAGITIIGAGFGIGRIGGSAVEAIARQPEAVGKIQTAMIISAALIEGAAFFALIICMI
;
A
#
# COMPACT_ATOMS: atom_id res chain seq x y z
N MET A 1 -14.31 19.03 -10.64
CA MET A 1 -13.02 18.78 -11.33
C MET A 1 -11.83 19.51 -10.68
N ILE A 2 -11.91 20.82 -10.41
CA ILE A 2 -10.79 21.58 -9.80
C ILE A 2 -10.39 21.05 -8.41
N GLN A 3 -11.34 20.62 -7.58
CA GLN A 3 -11.04 20.03 -6.26
C GLN A 3 -10.30 18.69 -6.36
N ALA A 4 -10.69 17.81 -7.29
CA ALA A 4 -10.00 16.53 -7.51
C ALA A 4 -8.57 16.73 -8.06
N LEU A 5 -8.39 17.68 -8.98
CA LEU A 5 -7.07 18.05 -9.51
C LEU A 5 -6.16 18.61 -8.40
N ARG A 6 -6.72 19.42 -7.50
CA ARG A 6 -5.99 20.00 -6.37
C ARG A 6 -5.61 18.96 -5.30
N ILE A 7 -6.49 17.98 -5.04
CA ILE A 7 -6.18 16.85 -4.16
C ILE A 7 -5.08 16.00 -4.79
N MET A 8 -5.18 15.66 -6.07
CA MET A 8 -4.15 14.91 -6.79
C MET A 8 -2.80 15.64 -6.77
N TYR A 9 -2.79 16.95 -7.01
CA TYR A 9 -1.58 17.78 -6.94
C TYR A 9 -0.97 17.79 -5.53
N MET A 10 -1.79 18.05 -4.49
CA MET A 10 -1.33 18.04 -3.09
C MET A 10 -0.75 16.69 -2.70
N THR A 11 -1.42 15.59 -3.07
CA THR A 11 -0.95 14.23 -2.77
C THR A 11 0.36 13.93 -3.48
N CYS A 12 0.51 14.27 -4.76
CA CYS A 12 1.78 14.12 -5.48
C CYS A 12 2.91 14.94 -4.84
N VAL A 13 2.66 16.20 -4.47
CA VAL A 13 3.66 17.07 -3.82
C VAL A 13 4.09 16.51 -2.47
N VAL A 14 3.14 16.04 -1.65
CA VAL A 14 3.45 15.43 -0.34
C VAL A 14 4.27 14.16 -0.51
N VAL A 15 3.88 13.25 -1.41
CA VAL A 15 4.61 12.01 -1.69
C VAL A 15 6.04 12.29 -2.14
N LEU A 16 6.21 13.21 -3.09
CA LEU A 16 7.53 13.61 -3.59
C LEU A 16 8.39 14.26 -2.50
N ALA A 17 7.81 15.14 -1.66
CA ALA A 17 8.53 15.79 -0.57
C ALA A 17 8.98 14.79 0.50
N THR A 18 8.16 13.78 0.82
CA THR A 18 8.52 12.72 1.79
C THR A 18 9.50 11.68 1.23
N ALA A 19 9.68 11.60 -0.09
CA ALA A 19 10.65 10.71 -0.72
C ALA A 19 12.10 11.26 -0.68
N VAL A 20 12.27 12.59 -0.58
CA VAL A 20 13.59 13.26 -0.51
C VAL A 20 14.49 12.73 0.63
N PRO A 21 14.03 12.60 1.89
CA PRO A 21 14.87 12.07 2.97
C PRO A 21 15.30 10.62 2.75
N ALA A 22 14.51 9.79 2.06
CA ALA A 22 14.89 8.41 1.74
C ALA A 22 16.08 8.35 0.75
N MET A 23 16.16 9.31 -0.17
CA MET A 23 17.27 9.43 -1.14
C MET A 23 18.54 10.07 -0.54
N ALA A 24 18.41 10.78 0.59
CA ALA A 24 19.53 11.47 1.25
C ALA A 24 20.33 10.56 2.20
N GLN A 25 19.80 9.40 2.59
CA GLN A 25 20.44 8.50 3.56
C GLN A 25 21.48 7.54 2.94
N ALA A 26 21.72 7.60 1.63
CA ALA A 26 22.74 6.78 0.97
C ALA A 26 24.16 7.31 1.24
N GLY A 27 24.79 6.79 2.29
CA GLY A 27 26.25 6.69 2.36
C GLY A 27 26.74 5.75 1.25
N GLU A 28 27.63 6.26 0.40
CA GLU A 28 28.31 5.59 -0.71
C GLU A 28 27.42 5.05 -1.85
N GLY A 29 27.29 5.87 -2.92
CA GLY A 29 26.73 5.47 -4.21
C GLY A 29 25.30 5.96 -4.43
N GLY A 30 25.14 7.14 -5.04
CA GLY A 30 23.85 7.81 -5.29
C GLY A 30 22.93 7.15 -6.32
N GLY A 31 22.69 5.84 -6.21
CA GLY A 31 21.76 5.08 -7.04
C GLY A 31 20.65 4.44 -6.20
N ILE A 32 19.47 4.24 -6.80
CA ILE A 32 18.39 3.44 -6.20
C ILE A 32 18.89 2.00 -6.09
N SER A 33 18.99 1.46 -4.86
CA SER A 33 19.35 0.05 -4.69
C SER A 33 18.24 -0.86 -5.26
N LEU A 34 18.62 -2.00 -5.83
CA LEU A 34 17.65 -2.98 -6.34
C LEU A 34 16.70 -3.47 -5.23
N GLY A 35 17.18 -3.53 -3.98
CA GLY A 35 16.37 -3.82 -2.81
C GLY A 35 15.32 -2.72 -2.53
N ALA A 36 15.70 -1.44 -2.62
CA ALA A 36 14.78 -0.33 -2.46
C ALA A 36 13.72 -0.29 -3.57
N LEU A 37 14.12 -0.58 -4.82
CA LEU A 37 13.20 -0.72 -5.95
C LEU A 37 12.22 -1.88 -5.73
N GLY A 38 12.74 -3.04 -5.34
CA GLY A 38 11.93 -4.24 -5.05
C GLY A 38 10.94 -4.00 -3.92
N ALA A 39 11.36 -3.35 -2.83
CA ALA A 39 10.49 -2.99 -1.73
C ALA A 39 9.37 -2.04 -2.18
N GLY A 40 9.68 -1.04 -3.02
CA GLY A 40 8.68 -0.13 -3.58
C GLY A 40 7.61 -0.85 -4.42
N ILE A 41 8.02 -1.78 -5.29
CA ILE A 41 7.10 -2.57 -6.12
C ILE A 41 6.23 -3.47 -5.24
N THR A 42 6.81 -4.13 -4.24
CA THR A 42 6.09 -4.98 -3.29
C THR A 42 4.99 -4.20 -2.57
N ILE A 43 5.29 -2.99 -2.05
CA ILE A 43 4.30 -2.14 -1.36
C ILE A 43 3.19 -1.69 -2.31
N ILE A 44 3.50 -1.36 -3.57
CA ILE A 44 2.47 -0.99 -4.56
C ILE A 44 1.51 -2.17 -4.80
N GLY A 45 2.04 -3.39 -4.96
CA GLY A 45 1.23 -4.59 -5.13
C GLY A 45 0.35 -4.90 -3.91
N ALA A 46 0.93 -4.86 -2.71
CA ALA A 46 0.21 -5.08 -1.46
C ALA A 46 -0.89 -4.03 -1.24
N GLY A 47 -0.57 -2.75 -1.44
CA GLY A 47 -1.50 -1.63 -1.34
C GLY A 47 -2.70 -1.74 -2.28
N PHE A 48 -2.46 -2.18 -3.53
CA PHE A 48 -3.54 -2.41 -4.48
C PHE A 48 -4.44 -3.58 -4.05
N GLY A 49 -3.86 -4.69 -3.60
CA GLY A 49 -4.61 -5.86 -3.15
C GLY A 49 -5.46 -5.55 -1.91
N ILE A 50 -4.88 -4.95 -0.87
CA ILE A 50 -5.61 -4.59 0.35
C ILE A 50 -6.70 -3.54 0.09
N GLY A 51 -6.43 -2.56 -0.78
CA GLY A 51 -7.41 -1.57 -1.18
C GLY A 51 -8.64 -2.18 -1.86
N ARG A 52 -8.44 -3.19 -2.72
CA ARG A 52 -9.55 -3.95 -3.33
C ARG A 52 -10.32 -4.78 -2.32
N ILE A 53 -9.62 -5.49 -1.42
CA ILE A 53 -10.25 -6.29 -0.36
C ILE A 53 -11.14 -5.40 0.50
N GLY A 54 -10.62 -4.26 0.98
CA GLY A 54 -11.38 -3.30 1.79
C GLY A 54 -12.57 -2.70 1.05
N GLY A 55 -12.38 -2.27 -0.20
CA GLY A 55 -13.45 -1.70 -1.03
C GLY A 55 -14.60 -2.70 -1.24
N SER A 56 -14.28 -3.93 -1.65
CA SER A 56 -15.30 -4.98 -1.84
C SER A 56 -16.00 -5.38 -0.54
N ALA A 57 -15.28 -5.39 0.60
CA ALA A 57 -15.88 -5.67 1.89
C ALA A 57 -16.88 -4.58 2.32
N VAL A 58 -16.52 -3.31 2.13
CA VAL A 58 -17.42 -2.17 2.46
C VAL A 58 -18.67 -2.19 1.57
N GLU A 59 -18.52 -2.44 0.27
CA GLU A 59 -19.68 -2.60 -0.63
C GLU A 59 -20.58 -3.77 -0.23
N ALA A 60 -20.00 -4.92 0.14
CA ALA A 60 -20.75 -6.09 0.59
C ALA A 60 -21.50 -5.79 1.90
N ILE A 61 -20.86 -5.11 2.85
CA ILE A 61 -21.46 -4.66 4.12
C ILE A 61 -22.63 -3.70 3.85
N ALA A 62 -22.48 -2.76 2.91
CA ALA A 62 -23.54 -1.83 2.56
C ALA A 62 -24.78 -2.53 1.97
N ARG A 63 -24.59 -3.66 1.29
CA ARG A 63 -25.69 -4.48 0.73
C ARG A 63 -26.32 -5.43 1.75
N GLN A 64 -25.53 -5.90 2.71
CA GLN A 64 -25.93 -6.90 3.72
C GLN A 64 -25.39 -6.52 5.11
N PRO A 65 -25.99 -5.53 5.78
CA PRO A 65 -25.53 -5.05 7.09
C PRO A 65 -25.64 -6.13 8.19
N GLU A 66 -26.55 -7.08 8.05
CA GLU A 66 -26.69 -8.22 8.95
C GLU A 66 -25.50 -9.20 8.90
N ALA A 67 -24.72 -9.18 7.80
CA ALA A 67 -23.58 -10.07 7.59
C ALA A 67 -22.22 -9.45 7.95
N VAL A 68 -22.19 -8.24 8.55
CA VAL A 68 -20.96 -7.48 8.85
C VAL A 68 -19.87 -8.33 9.51
N GLY A 69 -20.20 -9.06 10.58
CA GLY A 69 -19.20 -9.85 11.31
C GLY A 69 -18.54 -10.92 10.44
N LYS A 70 -19.30 -11.57 9.55
CA LYS A 70 -18.77 -12.59 8.63
C LYS A 70 -17.90 -11.95 7.54
N ILE A 71 -18.37 -10.85 6.96
CA ILE A 71 -17.65 -10.12 5.91
C ILE A 71 -16.33 -9.56 6.46
N GLN A 72 -16.36 -8.94 7.64
CA GLN A 72 -15.16 -8.41 8.29
C GLN A 72 -14.16 -9.51 8.63
N THR A 73 -14.63 -10.68 9.10
CA THR A 73 -13.75 -11.82 9.37
C THR A 73 -13.07 -12.31 8.09
N ALA A 74 -13.83 -12.50 7.01
CA ALA A 74 -13.28 -12.90 5.71
C ALA A 74 -12.30 -11.87 5.15
N MET A 75 -12.63 -10.58 5.29
CA MET A 75 -11.77 -9.45 4.91
C MET A 75 -10.44 -9.49 5.67
N ILE A 76 -10.46 -9.64 6.99
CA ILE A 76 -9.25 -9.68 7.83
C ILE A 76 -8.38 -10.90 7.49
N ILE A 77 -8.98 -12.08 7.27
CA ILE A 77 -8.22 -13.28 6.88
C ILE A 77 -7.52 -13.04 5.53
N SER A 78 -8.24 -12.48 4.56
CA SER A 78 -7.70 -12.20 3.23
C SER A 78 -6.61 -11.13 3.29
N ALA A 79 -6.81 -10.09 4.11
CA ALA A 79 -5.84 -9.04 4.39
C ALA A 79 -4.57 -9.61 5.07
N ALA A 80 -4.72 -10.50 6.04
CA ALA A 80 -3.60 -11.10 6.74
C ALA A 80 -2.74 -11.98 5.81
N LEU A 81 -3.36 -12.70 4.86
CA LEU A 81 -2.62 -13.51 3.89
C LEU A 81 -1.80 -12.66 2.92
N ILE A 82 -2.36 -11.55 2.41
CA ILE A 82 -1.61 -10.65 1.53
C ILE A 82 -0.51 -9.91 2.28
N GLU A 83 -0.76 -9.45 3.50
CA GLU A 83 0.24 -8.81 4.35
C GLU A 83 1.38 -9.77 4.72
N GLY A 84 1.07 -11.04 5.03
CA GLY A 84 2.09 -12.05 5.31
C GLY A 84 3.04 -12.28 4.12
N ALA A 85 2.50 -12.35 2.90
CA ALA A 85 3.30 -12.47 1.68
C ALA A 85 4.11 -11.19 1.40
N ALA A 86 3.51 -10.01 1.58
CA ALA A 86 4.16 -8.72 1.38
C ALA A 86 5.33 -8.51 2.35
N PHE A 87 5.13 -8.79 3.65
CA PHE A 87 6.19 -8.68 4.65
C PHE A 87 7.35 -9.64 4.37
N PHE A 88 7.06 -10.88 3.97
CA PHE A 88 8.11 -11.82 3.59
C PHE A 88 8.93 -11.31 2.40
N ALA A 89 8.28 -10.76 1.37
CA ALA A 89 8.96 -10.16 0.23
C ALA A 89 9.80 -8.93 0.62
N LEU A 90 9.31 -8.08 1.53
CA LEU A 90 10.08 -6.93 2.05
C LEU A 90 11.35 -7.37 2.78
N ILE A 91 11.27 -8.44 3.59
CA ILE A 91 12.44 -8.99 4.27
C ILE A 91 13.48 -9.43 3.24
N ILE A 92 13.08 -10.12 2.16
CA ILE A 92 13.99 -10.51 1.09
C ILE A 92 14.62 -9.29 0.41
N CYS A 93 13.86 -8.21 0.19
CA CYS A 93 14.39 -6.98 -0.42
C CYS A 93 15.38 -6.21 0.48
N MET A 94 15.39 -6.48 1.78
CA MET A 94 16.26 -5.82 2.75
C MET A 94 17.53 -6.60 3.11
N ILE A 95 17.64 -7.85 2.66
CA ILE A 95 18.83 -8.71 2.80
C ILE A 95 19.73 -8.52 1.59
#